data_AF-A0A844MMB2-F1
#
_entry.id   AF-A0A844MMB2-F1
#
_cell.length_a   1.000
_cell.length_b   1.000
_cell.length_c   1.000
_cell.angle_alpha   90.00
_cell.angle_beta   90.00
_cell.angle_gamma   90.00
#
_symmetry.space_group_name_H-M   'P 1'
#
loop_
_entity.id
_entity.type
_entity.pdbx_description
1 polymer ?
#
loop_
_entity_poly.entity_id
_entity_poly.type
_entity_poly.pdbx_seq_one_letter_code
_entity_poly.pdbx_strand_id
1 'polypeptide(L)' 'MQPDRTNALDIILTREPIAIDTRFAEVFYHRSLAYVQMKDKQKARQDFQKAADLYKQQGKTKDYQNALAKIKQLQ' A
#
# COMPACT_ATOMS: atom_id res chain seq x y z
N MET A 1 -35.55 11.52 41.36
CA MET A 1 -35.67 10.31 40.53
C MET A 1 -34.82 10.54 39.29
N GLN A 2 -33.75 9.77 39.10
CA GLN A 2 -32.86 9.90 37.94
C GLN A 2 -33.53 9.30 36.71
N PRO A 3 -33.43 9.91 35.52
CA PRO A 3 -33.93 9.31 34.30
C PRO A 3 -33.15 8.04 33.96
N ASP A 4 -33.92 7.08 33.45
CA ASP A 4 -33.57 5.72 33.06
C ASP A 4 -32.31 5.67 32.15
N ARG A 5 -31.30 4.88 32.56
CA ARG A 5 -30.05 4.65 31.82
C ARG A 5 -30.14 3.46 30.86
N THR A 6 -31.33 3.04 30.46
CA THR A 6 -31.51 1.92 29.54
C THR A 6 -31.62 2.43 28.10
N ASN A 7 -30.47 2.78 27.49
CA ASN A 7 -30.28 2.82 26.02
C ASN A 7 -28.83 3.23 25.65
N ALA A 8 -27.84 2.74 26.40
CA ALA A 8 -26.48 2.69 25.89
C ALA A 8 -26.39 1.45 25.00
N LEU A 9 -26.70 1.61 23.71
CA LEU A 9 -26.15 0.71 22.71
C LEU A 9 -24.64 0.92 22.76
N ASP A 10 -23.95 0.08 23.53
CA ASP A 10 -22.50 -0.13 23.45
C ASP A 10 -22.18 -0.74 22.08
N ILE A 11 -22.39 0.05 21.02
CA ILE A 11 -21.71 -0.16 19.76
C ILE A 11 -20.28 0.28 20.07
N ILE A 12 -19.51 -0.65 20.65
CA ILE A 12 -18.06 -0.56 20.62
C ILE A 12 -17.75 -0.29 19.15
N LEU A 13 -17.29 0.93 18.86
CA LEU A 13 -16.70 1.28 17.58
C LEU A 13 -15.40 0.48 17.49
N THR A 14 -15.51 -0.83 17.27
CA THR A 14 -14.42 -1.63 16.73
C THR A 14 -14.16 -1.03 15.36
N ARG A 15 -13.22 -0.09 15.33
CA ARG A 15 -12.55 0.31 14.09
C ARG A 15 -11.84 -0.94 13.60
N GLU A 16 -12.56 -1.79 12.88
CA GLU A 16 -11.88 -2.80 12.08
C GLU A 16 -11.01 -2.02 11.10
N PRO A 17 -9.68 -2.19 11.13
CA PRO A 17 -8.85 -1.62 10.10
C PRO A 17 -9.32 -2.23 8.80
N ILE A 18 -10.06 -1.44 7.99
CA ILE A 18 -10.38 -1.77 6.61
C ILE A 18 -9.08 -2.26 6.03
N ALA A 19 -9.02 -3.54 5.67
CA ALA A 19 -7.87 -4.14 5.05
C ALA A 19 -7.57 -3.27 3.83
N ILE A 20 -6.58 -2.37 3.96
CA ILE A 20 -6.10 -1.57 2.84
C ILE A 20 -5.74 -2.62 1.81
N ASP A 21 -6.50 -2.69 0.72
CA ASP A 21 -6.41 -3.73 -0.28
C ASP A 21 -4.93 -3.92 -0.64
N THR A 22 -4.32 -4.93 -0.04
CA THR A 22 -2.86 -5.03 0.06
C THR A 22 -2.23 -5.22 -1.31
N ARG A 23 -3.06 -5.55 -2.31
CA ARG A 23 -2.74 -5.82 -3.71
C ARG A 23 -2.30 -4.59 -4.50
N PHE A 24 -2.50 -3.37 -4.00
CA PHE A 24 -2.08 -2.17 -4.74
C PHE A 24 -0.57 -2.11 -4.97
N ALA A 25 0.25 -2.57 -4.01
CA ALA A 25 1.70 -2.51 -4.12
C ALA A 25 2.23 -3.39 -5.25
N GLU A 26 1.71 -4.62 -5.35
CA GLU A 26 2.05 -5.58 -6.40
C GLU A 26 1.61 -5.10 -7.79
N VAL A 27 0.44 -4.44 -7.88
CA VAL A 27 -0.04 -3.86 -9.15
C VAL A 27 0.94 -2.82 -9.68
N PHE A 28 1.36 -1.86 -8.85
CA PHE A 28 2.36 -0.88 -9.27
C PHE A 28 3.70 -1.54 -9.62
N TYR A 29 4.15 -2.52 -8.82
CA TYR A 29 5.40 -3.23 -9.08
C TYR A 29 5.40 -3.96 -10.44
N HIS A 30 4.35 -4.72 -10.74
CA HIS A 30 4.26 -5.44 -12.01
C HIS A 30 4.04 -4.49 -13.20
N ARG A 31 3.27 -3.41 -13.02
CA ARG A 31 3.11 -2.40 -14.07
C ARG A 31 4.42 -1.69 -14.37
N SER A 32 5.27 -1.43 -13.37
CA SER A 32 6.64 -0.96 -13.59
C SER A 32 7.44 -1.92 -14.46
N LEU A 33 7.38 -3.22 -14.21
CA LEU A 33 8.09 -4.22 -15.02
C LEU A 33 7.62 -4.19 -16.48
N ALA A 34 6.32 -4.02 -16.73
CA ALA A 34 5.80 -3.82 -18.08
C ALA A 34 6.38 -2.54 -18.72
N TYR A 35 6.42 -1.42 -17.98
CA TYR A 35 7.05 -0.19 -18.47
C TYR A 35 8.56 -0.35 -18.75
N VAL A 36 9.28 -1.15 -17.96
CA VAL A 36 10.69 -1.49 -18.25
C VAL A 36 10.80 -2.22 -19.59
N GLN A 37 9.92 -3.20 -19.85
CA GLN A 37 9.90 -3.90 -21.14
C GLN A 37 9.56 -2.96 -22.31
N MET A 38 8.69 -1.98 -22.07
CA MET A 38 8.36 -0.92 -23.04
C MET A 38 9.45 0.15 -23.17
N LYS A 39 10.57 0.04 -22.44
CA LYS A 39 11.65 1.04 -22.35
C LYS A 39 11.21 2.42 -21.82
N ASP A 40 10.02 2.51 -21.22
CA ASP A 40 9.52 3.72 -20.55
C ASP A 40 10.07 3.78 -19.12
N LYS A 41 11.36 4.12 -19.01
CA LYS A 41 12.05 4.19 -17.71
C LYS A 41 11.41 5.19 -16.75
N GLN A 42 10.82 6.28 -17.27
CA GLN A 42 10.21 7.30 -16.44
C GLN A 42 8.98 6.75 -15.73
N LYS A 43 8.03 6.16 -16.47
CA LYS A 43 6.84 5.56 -15.85
C LYS A 43 7.17 4.37 -14.97
N ALA A 44 8.16 3.55 -15.37
CA ALA A 44 8.64 2.45 -14.54
C ALA A 44 9.12 2.92 -13.17
N ARG A 45 9.93 4.00 -13.11
CA ARG A 45 10.41 4.58 -11.85
C ARG A 45 9.28 5.13 -10.99
N GLN A 46 8.32 5.83 -11.58
CA GLN A 46 7.17 6.38 -10.86
C GLN A 46 6.36 5.28 -10.17
N ASP A 47 6.07 4.20 -10.88
CA ASP A 47 5.33 3.08 -10.32
C ASP A 47 6.15 2.27 -9.30
N PHE A 48 7.47 2.12 -9.50
CA PHE A 48 8.31 1.42 -8.52
C PHE A 48 8.39 2.21 -7.22
N GLN A 49 8.42 3.55 -7.30
CA GLN A 49 8.38 4.41 -6.12
C GLN A 49 7.06 4.22 -5.36
N LYS A 50 5.94 4.20 -6.08
CA LYS A 50 4.63 3.99 -5.46
C LYS A 50 4.49 2.60 -4.83
N ALA A 51 5.01 1.57 -5.49
CA ALA A 51 5.10 0.22 -4.93
C ALA A 51 5.95 0.20 -3.65
N ALA A 52 7.12 0.86 -3.65
CA ALA A 52 7.99 0.96 -2.49
C ALA A 52 7.28 1.61 -1.30
N ASP A 53 6.61 2.74 -1.50
CA ASP A 53 5.91 3.45 -0.44
C ASP A 53 4.80 2.59 0.19
N LEU A 54 4.05 1.84 -0.64
CA LEU A 54 3.02 0.92 -0.17
C LEU A 54 3.61 -0.30 0.55
N TYR A 55 4.67 -0.91 0.02
CA TYR A 55 5.36 -2.03 0.69
C TYR A 55 5.89 -1.61 2.06
N LYS A 56 6.41 -0.39 2.20
CA LYS A 56 6.85 0.16 3.48
C LYS A 56 5.68 0.30 4.46
N GLN A 57 4.52 0.81 4.02
CA GLN A 57 3.32 0.92 4.84
C GLN A 57 2.77 -0.45 5.27
N GLN A 58 2.91 -1.47 4.42
CA GLN A 58 2.48 -2.85 4.70
C GLN A 58 3.49 -3.65 5.54
N GLY A 59 4.65 -3.08 5.90
CA GLY A 59 5.72 -3.81 6.59
C GLY A 59 6.43 -4.85 5.74
N LYS A 60 6.22 -4.85 4.41
CA LYS A 60 6.88 -5.74 3.43
C LYS A 60 8.28 -5.23 3.09
N THR A 61 9.20 -5.29 4.06
CA THR A 61 10.55 -4.72 3.94
C THR A 61 11.35 -5.29 2.77
N LYS A 62 11.21 -6.59 2.49
CA LYS A 62 11.90 -7.23 1.36
C LYS A 62 11.45 -6.64 0.01
N ASP A 63 10.14 -6.48 -0.18
CA ASP A 63 9.58 -5.97 -1.42
C ASP A 63 9.84 -4.48 -1.59
N TYR A 64 9.85 -3.73 -0.49
CA TYR A 64 10.33 -2.34 -0.45
C TYR A 64 11.77 -2.22 -1.00
N GLN A 65 12.71 -3.03 -0.48
CA GLN A 65 14.10 -3.02 -0.94
C GLN A 65 14.23 -3.44 -2.41
N ASN A 66 13.44 -4.43 -2.84
CA ASN A 66 13.41 -4.87 -4.23
C ASN A 66 12.94 -3.72 -5.16
N ALA A 67 11.90 -2.99 -4.79
CA ALA A 67 11.42 -1.84 -5.56
C ALA A 67 12.48 -0.73 -5.66
N LEU A 68 13.17 -0.40 -4.56
CA LEU A 68 14.28 0.57 -4.58
C LEU A 68 15.45 0.13 -5.47
N ALA A 69 15.81 -1.16 -5.42
CA ALA A 69 16.86 -1.70 -6.28
C ALA A 69 16.50 -1.55 -7.77
N LYS A 70 15.22 -1.76 -8.12
CA LYS A 70 14.73 -1.53 -9.48
C LYS A 70 14.79 -0.05 -9.88
N ILE A 71 14.44 0.89 -8.99
CA ILE A 71 14.58 2.33 -9.26
C ILE A 71 16.03 2.68 -9.57
N LYS A 72 16.99 2.15 -8.80
CA LYS A 72 18.43 2.36 -9.02
C LYS A 72 18.92 1.83 -10.37
N GLN A 73 18.40 0.69 -10.82
CA GLN A 73 18.71 0.13 -12.15
C GLN A 73 18.19 0.99 -13.31
N LEU A 74 17.23 1.87 -13.05
CA LEU A 74 16.61 2.73 -14.06
C LEU A 74 17.20 4.14 -14.10
N GLN A 75 18.22 4.44 -13.29
CA GLN A 75 18.97 5.70 -13.36
C GLN A 75 19.76 5.82 -14.66
#